data_AF-A0A017TBL2-F1
#
_entry.id   AF-A0A017TBL2-F1
#
_cell.length_a   1.000
_cell.length_b   1.000
_cell.length_c   1.000
_cell.angle_alpha   90.00
_cell.angle_beta   90.00
_cell.angle_gamma   90.00
#
_symmetry.space_group_name_H-M   'P 1'
#
loop_
_entity.id
_entity.type
_entity.pdbx_description
1 polymer ?
#
loop_
_entity_poly.entity_id
_entity_poly.type
_entity_poly.pdbx_seq_one_letter_code
_entity_poly.pdbx_strand_id
1 'polypeptide(L)'
;MNLEGKVITRQRRPGTLVLAALSCLLTGTVLMACAESDTVTTPTGTTTSGPGVGGSTPTTSTTTSGGGSGASGGFGGAGGLGGAGGAGGAPGVGGAGGGCAATPEVCDGVDNDCDGDVDEALDGLPCPTGLSGICSSGVTACDGANGSTCEVVTTPAQLPETCNGLDDDCDGQVDEGNPEGGASCQAPALGECGHGTEQCVNGNIQCVAGSPVPESCDGLDNNCDGNVDEGNPGGGNQCQSGLMGLCANGVTACNGVNGVVCTPIIAPGQLTEACNGLDDDCDGVADEGIPQVGQACTRPGYLGICQFGTNVCPTSAPFQLACSGPLPGTIQETCNGQDDDCNGTIDDPSLLNNQPCQSGAPGVCATGATLCANGAMSCNPVVAPGSQAELCNSLDDNCNGQVDEMNATNACAAQLPGAGNVQAWACTTGTCQITTCNGGYANINGASADGCECVTDSWATSCSVAGSVAVPLGGTTTMSGKVETASGSDWLTFNFTVPNVGQPYRPKVQLTDSGGGQYRMDVMVNCAGQAAGCSTTGGGNNENGINVSTWEQNYGGYTGGPNCCTDYTPRQSTVRVRVYRASGVPTCTNYTVTATNTN
;
A
#
# COMPACT_ATOMS: atom_id res chain seq x y z
N MET A 1 42.26 29.11 -6.05
CA MET A 1 43.14 28.38 -6.99
C MET A 1 42.25 27.77 -8.05
N ASN A 2 42.61 27.92 -9.33
CA ASN A 2 41.82 27.39 -10.44
C ASN A 2 41.90 25.87 -10.51
N LEU A 3 40.82 25.22 -10.95
CA LEU A 3 40.88 24.10 -11.89
C LEU A 3 39.50 23.95 -12.57
N GLU A 4 39.52 23.73 -13.88
CA GLU A 4 38.38 23.95 -14.77
C GLU A 4 37.57 22.67 -15.05
N GLY A 5 36.37 22.89 -15.59
CA GLY A 5 35.31 21.90 -15.76
C GLY A 5 35.60 20.71 -16.67
N LYS A 6 34.74 19.70 -16.54
CA LYS A 6 34.41 18.78 -17.63
C LYS A 6 32.95 18.33 -17.54
N VAL A 7 32.06 19.05 -18.22
CA VAL A 7 30.68 18.60 -18.44
C VAL A 7 30.69 17.53 -19.54
N ILE A 8 30.15 16.34 -19.26
CA ILE A 8 29.95 15.29 -20.26
C ILE A 8 28.45 15.12 -20.51
N THR A 9 27.97 15.73 -21.59
CA THR A 9 26.65 15.45 -22.16
C THR A 9 26.71 14.14 -22.95
N ARG A 10 25.87 13.14 -22.60
CA ARG A 10 25.58 12.00 -23.48
C ARG A 10 24.16 12.11 -24.03
N GLN A 11 24.06 12.01 -25.35
CA GLN A 11 22.79 12.13 -26.07
C GLN A 11 21.93 10.86 -25.94
N ARG A 12 20.60 11.05 -25.89
CA ARG A 12 19.63 10.02 -26.25
C ARG A 12 19.53 9.92 -27.78
N ARG A 13 19.53 8.70 -28.32
CA ARG A 13 18.81 8.36 -29.57
C ARG A 13 18.12 7.00 -29.39
N PRO A 14 16.89 6.82 -29.87
CA PRO A 14 16.17 5.56 -29.79
C PRO A 14 16.60 4.61 -30.91
N GLY A 15 16.52 3.30 -30.68
CA GLY A 15 16.97 2.27 -31.63
C GLY A 15 16.28 0.93 -31.46
N THR A 16 15.14 0.80 -32.15
CA THR A 16 14.65 -0.44 -32.79
C THR A 16 14.51 -1.71 -31.94
N LEU A 17 13.26 -2.01 -31.58
CA LEU A 17 12.78 -3.33 -31.18
C LEU A 17 13.08 -4.37 -32.30
N VAL A 18 13.77 -5.47 -31.98
CA VAL A 18 13.86 -6.64 -32.87
C VAL A 18 13.19 -7.81 -32.18
N LEU A 19 12.09 -8.27 -32.79
CA LEU A 19 11.28 -9.38 -32.30
C LEU A 19 11.95 -10.70 -32.73
N ALA A 20 12.49 -11.45 -31.76
CA ALA A 20 13.01 -12.80 -31.99
C ALA A 20 12.02 -13.83 -31.43
N ALA A 21 11.26 -14.47 -32.32
CA ALA A 21 10.37 -15.56 -31.96
C ALA A 21 11.19 -16.83 -31.65
N LEU A 22 10.99 -17.42 -30.47
CA LEU A 22 11.53 -18.74 -30.14
C LEU A 22 10.38 -19.72 -29.87
N SER A 23 10.12 -20.58 -30.84
CA SER A 23 9.11 -21.64 -30.73
C SER A 23 9.62 -22.75 -29.82
N CYS A 24 8.83 -23.12 -28.80
CA CYS A 24 9.04 -24.37 -28.07
C CYS A 24 7.73 -25.17 -28.07
N LEU A 25 7.73 -26.33 -28.74
CA LEU A 25 6.66 -27.31 -28.61
C LEU A 25 6.89 -28.14 -27.36
N LEU A 26 5.93 -28.16 -26.44
CA LEU A 26 5.69 -29.34 -25.61
C LEU A 26 4.20 -29.48 -25.27
N THR A 27 3.70 -30.67 -25.53
CA THR A 27 2.33 -31.13 -25.28
C THR A 27 2.16 -31.51 -23.80
N GLY A 28 1.05 -31.12 -23.17
CA GLY A 28 0.73 -31.59 -21.81
C GLY A 28 -0.42 -30.86 -21.14
N THR A 29 -1.67 -31.21 -21.48
CA THR A 29 -2.85 -30.80 -20.70
C THR A 29 -2.91 -31.52 -19.36
N VAL A 30 -3.19 -30.82 -18.25
CA VAL A 30 -4.15 -31.23 -17.18
C VAL A 30 -4.30 -30.15 -16.08
N LEU A 31 -5.55 -29.95 -15.64
CA LEU A 31 -6.05 -29.27 -14.42
C LEU A 31 -5.62 -27.81 -14.08
N MET A 32 -6.36 -26.89 -14.69
CA MET A 32 -7.30 -25.97 -13.99
C MET A 32 -7.32 -26.00 -12.44
N ALA A 33 -6.84 -24.93 -11.81
CA ALA A 33 -7.27 -24.46 -10.49
C ALA A 33 -7.00 -22.95 -10.35
N CYS A 34 -8.07 -22.15 -10.43
CA CYS A 34 -8.04 -20.72 -10.11
C CYS A 34 -8.42 -20.51 -8.64
N ALA A 35 -7.61 -19.76 -7.89
CA ALA A 35 -7.95 -19.27 -6.56
C ALA A 35 -7.18 -17.97 -6.29
N GLU A 36 -7.79 -16.84 -6.61
CA GLU A 36 -7.40 -15.54 -6.06
C GLU A 36 -7.85 -15.47 -4.59
N SER A 37 -7.09 -14.79 -3.73
CA SER A 37 -7.44 -14.62 -2.32
C SER A 37 -7.11 -13.20 -1.84
N ASP A 38 -7.69 -12.20 -2.50
CA ASP A 38 -7.86 -10.88 -1.91
C ASP A 38 -9.07 -10.91 -0.96
N THR A 39 -8.83 -10.72 0.34
CA THR A 39 -9.89 -10.45 1.32
C THR A 39 -9.70 -9.04 1.89
N VAL A 40 -10.19 -8.05 1.15
CA VAL A 40 -10.48 -6.72 1.69
C VAL A 40 -11.79 -6.80 2.48
N THR A 41 -11.76 -6.48 3.77
CA THR A 41 -12.95 -6.32 4.60
C THR A 41 -13.18 -4.86 4.95
N THR A 42 -14.20 -4.24 4.37
CA THR A 42 -14.84 -3.02 4.87
C THR A 42 -16.32 -3.27 5.14
N PRO A 43 -16.93 -2.63 6.15
CA PRO A 43 -18.25 -3.02 6.64
C PRO A 43 -19.40 -2.21 6.01
N THR A 44 -20.52 -2.88 5.73
CA THR A 44 -21.84 -2.25 5.54
C THR A 44 -22.60 -2.20 6.86
N GLY A 45 -23.07 -1.03 7.29
CA GLY A 45 -23.93 -0.89 8.47
C GLY A 45 -25.42 -0.86 8.12
N THR A 46 -26.31 -0.89 9.13
CA THR A 46 -27.38 0.12 9.35
C THR A 46 -28.24 -0.12 10.61
N THR A 47 -28.63 1.00 11.24
CA THR A 47 -29.90 1.28 11.99
C THR A 47 -30.27 0.62 13.34
N THR A 48 -30.18 1.46 14.39
CA THR A 48 -31.21 1.82 15.40
C THR A 48 -31.86 0.77 16.33
N SER A 49 -31.58 0.90 17.64
CA SER A 49 -32.57 1.24 18.69
C SER A 49 -31.84 1.53 20.01
N GLY A 50 -32.30 2.51 20.80
CA GLY A 50 -31.62 2.95 22.04
C GLY A 50 -32.29 2.47 23.34
N PRO A 51 -31.77 2.89 24.51
CA PRO A 51 -32.52 2.91 25.76
C PRO A 51 -32.48 4.27 26.50
N GLY A 52 -33.37 4.44 27.49
CA GLY A 52 -33.22 5.46 28.55
C GLY A 52 -32.04 5.15 29.49
N VAL A 53 -31.84 5.82 30.63
CA VAL A 53 -32.80 6.44 31.56
C VAL A 53 -32.08 7.51 32.42
N GLY A 54 -32.82 8.44 33.02
CA GLY A 54 -32.48 8.94 34.38
C GLY A 54 -32.04 10.39 34.51
N GLY A 55 -32.98 11.28 34.83
CA GLY A 55 -32.69 12.59 35.41
C GLY A 55 -32.85 12.58 36.94
N SER A 56 -32.05 13.38 37.64
CA SER A 56 -32.16 13.63 39.08
C SER A 56 -31.94 15.11 39.41
N THR A 57 -32.78 15.61 40.31
CA THR A 57 -32.72 16.90 41.05
C THR A 57 -31.59 16.85 42.12
N PRO A 58 -31.40 17.82 43.07
CA PRO A 58 -32.16 19.06 43.39
C PRO A 58 -31.30 20.31 43.72
N THR A 59 -31.91 21.43 44.16
CA THR A 59 -31.40 22.25 45.30
C THR A 59 -32.33 23.37 45.81
N THR A 60 -32.05 23.83 47.03
CA THR A 60 -32.82 24.71 47.94
C THR A 60 -31.84 25.53 48.80
N SER A 61 -32.11 26.72 49.38
CA SER A 61 -33.30 27.61 49.47
C SER A 61 -32.86 28.93 50.17
N THR A 62 -33.82 29.86 50.41
CA THR A 62 -33.78 30.93 51.48
C THR A 62 -32.72 32.07 51.31
N THR A 63 -32.92 33.35 51.70
CA THR A 63 -33.95 34.06 52.52
C THR A 63 -33.89 35.61 52.31
N THR A 64 -34.96 36.34 52.73
CA THR A 64 -35.00 37.78 53.16
C THR A 64 -34.74 38.90 52.12
N SER A 65 -35.37 40.10 52.14
CA SER A 65 -36.33 40.74 53.08
C SER A 65 -37.08 41.97 52.49
N GLY A 66 -38.36 42.16 52.85
CA GLY A 66 -39.09 43.46 52.95
C GLY A 66 -39.53 44.17 51.64
N GLY A 67 -40.67 44.88 51.56
CA GLY A 67 -41.81 44.98 52.51
C GLY A 67 -42.80 46.13 52.20
N GLY A 68 -44.12 45.87 52.31
CA GLY A 68 -45.23 46.85 52.30
C GLY A 68 -45.62 47.45 50.93
N SER A 69 -46.82 48.01 50.69
CA SER A 69 -48.11 48.02 51.41
C SER A 69 -49.21 48.60 50.47
N GLY A 70 -50.50 48.29 50.68
CA GLY A 70 -51.66 48.92 50.00
C GLY A 70 -52.58 47.90 49.30
N ALA A 71 -53.74 47.52 49.86
CA ALA A 71 -55.00 48.27 49.93
C ALA A 71 -55.74 48.28 48.56
N SER A 72 -56.53 47.25 48.24
CA SER A 72 -57.95 47.07 48.62
C SER A 72 -58.93 47.97 47.85
N GLY A 73 -59.46 47.46 46.74
CA GLY A 73 -60.62 48.05 46.04
C GLY A 73 -61.92 47.29 46.30
N GLY A 74 -63.05 47.94 46.05
CA GLY A 74 -64.35 47.28 45.89
C GLY A 74 -65.33 47.40 47.06
N PHE A 75 -65.95 48.57 47.22
CA PHE A 75 -67.27 48.67 47.85
C PHE A 75 -68.35 48.66 46.76
N GLY A 76 -69.49 48.03 47.06
CA GLY A 76 -70.67 48.12 46.22
C GLY A 76 -71.95 48.21 47.05
N GLY A 77 -72.96 48.90 46.52
CA GLY A 77 -74.36 48.58 46.80
C GLY A 77 -75.13 49.48 47.77
N ALA A 78 -75.66 50.58 47.22
CA ALA A 78 -77.09 50.94 47.22
C ALA A 78 -77.89 51.29 48.51
N GLY A 79 -78.73 52.32 48.36
CA GLY A 79 -79.93 52.60 49.17
C GLY A 79 -79.82 53.83 50.09
N GLY A 80 -80.75 54.79 50.13
CA GLY A 80 -81.97 54.95 49.33
C GLY A 80 -83.17 55.49 50.12
N LEU A 81 -83.28 56.82 50.22
CA LEU A 81 -84.50 57.65 50.38
C LEU A 81 -85.47 57.44 51.57
N GLY A 82 -85.83 58.57 52.20
CA GLY A 82 -87.02 58.75 53.05
C GLY A 82 -86.78 59.73 54.21
N GLY A 83 -87.53 60.82 54.43
CA GLY A 83 -88.68 61.32 53.68
C GLY A 83 -89.74 61.99 54.58
N ALA A 84 -89.50 63.26 54.95
CA ALA A 84 -90.44 64.33 55.34
C ALA A 84 -91.60 64.11 56.36
N GLY A 85 -91.88 65.19 57.11
CA GLY A 85 -93.13 65.43 57.85
C GLY A 85 -92.92 65.73 59.34
N GLY A 86 -93.49 66.77 59.95
CA GLY A 86 -94.41 67.80 59.46
C GLY A 86 -95.05 68.52 60.67
N ALA A 87 -95.27 69.83 60.59
CA ALA A 87 -95.61 70.67 61.75
C ALA A 87 -97.03 70.47 62.31
N GLY A 88 -97.26 70.93 63.55
CA GLY A 88 -98.51 70.71 64.30
C GLY A 88 -98.93 71.83 65.26
N GLY A 89 -99.19 73.02 64.72
CA GLY A 89 -100.23 73.97 65.19
C GLY A 89 -100.21 74.52 66.63
N ALA A 90 -99.95 75.82 66.76
CA ALA A 90 -100.45 76.64 67.87
C ALA A 90 -101.74 77.38 67.45
N PRO A 91 -102.81 77.40 68.28
CA PRO A 91 -103.92 78.34 68.11
C PRO A 91 -103.60 79.68 68.80
N GLY A 92 -103.92 80.78 68.14
CA GLY A 92 -103.46 82.11 68.54
C GLY A 92 -104.19 82.77 69.72
N VAL A 93 -103.50 83.72 70.35
CA VAL A 93 -104.09 84.79 71.16
C VAL A 93 -104.16 86.06 70.31
N GLY A 94 -105.37 86.53 70.00
CA GLY A 94 -105.56 87.77 69.25
C GLY A 94 -105.39 89.01 70.15
N GLY A 95 -104.90 90.14 69.60
CA GLY A 95 -104.84 91.36 70.42
C GLY A 95 -104.03 92.59 69.97
N ALA A 96 -104.02 92.93 68.67
CA ALA A 96 -103.84 94.30 68.13
C ALA A 96 -102.58 95.16 68.46
N GLY A 97 -101.88 95.59 67.40
CA GLY A 97 -101.47 97.00 67.24
C GLY A 97 -100.02 97.31 66.81
N GLY A 98 -99.81 97.68 65.53
CA GLY A 98 -98.55 98.23 65.00
C GLY A 98 -98.34 97.88 63.52
N GLY A 99 -97.91 98.83 62.67
CA GLY A 99 -97.80 98.63 61.22
C GLY A 99 -96.37 98.41 60.70
N CYS A 100 -96.24 97.64 59.61
CA CYS A 100 -95.00 97.40 58.85
C CYS A 100 -94.73 98.51 57.81
N ALA A 101 -93.48 98.68 57.39
CA ALA A 101 -93.07 99.48 56.24
C ALA A 101 -92.00 98.73 55.44
N ALA A 102 -92.33 98.38 54.19
CA ALA A 102 -91.61 97.47 53.32
C ALA A 102 -90.17 97.89 52.93
N THR A 103 -89.26 96.92 52.83
CA THR A 103 -87.91 97.05 52.24
C THR A 103 -87.58 95.82 51.38
N PRO A 104 -86.73 95.92 50.33
CA PRO A 104 -86.44 94.79 49.45
C PRO A 104 -85.86 93.58 50.18
N GLU A 105 -86.21 92.38 49.70
CA GLU A 105 -85.85 91.12 50.33
C GLU A 105 -84.36 90.85 50.50
N VAL A 106 -84.05 90.13 51.58
CA VAL A 106 -82.71 89.75 52.01
C VAL A 106 -82.78 88.36 52.61
N CYS A 107 -81.89 87.45 52.21
CA CYS A 107 -81.90 86.03 52.62
C CYS A 107 -81.59 85.89 54.12
N ASP A 108 -82.62 86.02 54.96
CA ASP A 108 -82.53 86.04 56.43
C ASP A 108 -83.70 85.37 57.16
N GLY A 109 -84.70 84.84 56.43
CA GLY A 109 -85.83 84.12 56.99
C GLY A 109 -87.00 85.00 57.43
N VAL A 110 -87.04 86.26 56.99
CA VAL A 110 -88.09 87.24 57.31
C VAL A 110 -88.70 87.81 56.03
N ASP A 111 -90.03 87.92 56.02
CA ASP A 111 -90.81 88.75 55.09
C ASP A 111 -90.49 90.23 55.37
N ASN A 112 -89.47 90.75 54.69
CA ASN A 112 -88.89 92.08 54.86
C ASN A 112 -89.61 93.15 54.02
N ASP A 113 -90.26 92.75 52.94
CA ASP A 113 -91.09 93.58 52.08
C ASP A 113 -92.59 93.57 52.46
N CYS A 114 -92.99 92.66 53.35
CA CYS A 114 -94.34 92.52 53.93
C CYS A 114 -95.42 92.16 52.88
N ASP A 115 -95.08 91.48 51.78
CA ASP A 115 -96.05 90.96 50.79
C ASP A 115 -96.67 89.59 51.16
N GLY A 116 -95.98 88.81 51.99
CA GLY A 116 -96.47 87.56 52.58
C GLY A 116 -95.75 86.28 52.12
N ASP A 117 -94.87 86.35 51.13
CA ASP A 117 -93.84 85.32 50.89
C ASP A 117 -92.56 85.66 51.72
N VAL A 118 -91.55 84.78 51.73
CA VAL A 118 -90.32 84.93 52.55
C VAL A 118 -89.11 84.56 51.70
N ASP A 119 -88.10 85.42 51.68
CA ASP A 119 -86.82 85.26 50.97
C ASP A 119 -86.94 84.99 49.44
N GLU A 120 -87.97 85.49 48.74
CA GLU A 120 -88.19 85.16 47.33
C GLU A 120 -87.27 85.88 46.33
N ALA A 121 -87.10 85.28 45.15
CA ALA A 121 -86.27 85.80 44.05
C ALA A 121 -84.76 85.98 44.34
N LEU A 122 -84.24 85.36 45.41
CA LEU A 122 -82.81 85.39 45.79
C LEU A 122 -81.97 84.21 45.23
N ASP A 123 -82.63 83.21 44.64
CA ASP A 123 -82.01 82.04 43.99
C ASP A 123 -81.59 82.32 42.54
N GLY A 124 -80.53 81.63 42.09
CA GLY A 124 -80.13 81.59 40.68
C GLY A 124 -79.28 82.77 40.19
N LEU A 125 -78.85 83.67 41.08
CA LEU A 125 -78.00 84.81 40.72
C LEU A 125 -76.54 84.36 40.54
N PRO A 126 -75.80 84.85 39.53
CA PRO A 126 -74.41 84.42 39.31
C PRO A 126 -73.49 84.87 40.45
N CYS A 127 -72.68 83.95 40.96
CA CYS A 127 -71.76 84.17 42.08
C CYS A 127 -70.40 83.49 41.84
N PRO A 128 -69.30 84.01 42.43
CA PRO A 128 -67.99 83.37 42.37
C PRO A 128 -67.88 82.27 43.44
N THR A 129 -67.57 81.04 43.03
CA THR A 129 -67.43 79.87 43.92
C THR A 129 -66.09 79.84 44.66
N GLY A 130 -65.09 80.54 44.13
CA GLY A 130 -63.70 80.51 44.61
C GLY A 130 -62.86 79.33 44.08
N LEU A 131 -63.42 78.49 43.21
CA LEU A 131 -62.72 77.39 42.55
C LEU A 131 -62.00 77.86 41.25
N SER A 132 -61.13 77.00 40.73
CA SER A 132 -60.42 77.18 39.46
C SER A 132 -61.28 76.81 38.25
N GLY A 133 -60.73 76.97 37.03
CA GLY A 133 -61.29 76.43 35.80
C GLY A 133 -62.76 76.81 35.51
N ILE A 134 -63.50 75.86 34.94
CA ILE A 134 -64.93 76.01 34.63
C ILE A 134 -65.79 76.17 35.90
N CYS A 135 -65.28 75.66 37.02
CA CYS A 135 -65.90 75.62 38.34
C CYS A 135 -65.99 76.99 39.02
N SER A 136 -65.25 77.98 38.53
CA SER A 136 -65.13 79.34 39.09
C SER A 136 -66.45 80.15 39.13
N SER A 137 -67.46 79.75 38.34
CA SER A 137 -68.80 80.36 38.31
C SER A 137 -69.86 79.45 38.91
N GLY A 138 -70.67 80.01 39.80
CA GLY A 138 -71.80 79.35 40.46
C GLY A 138 -73.09 80.17 40.37
N VAL A 139 -74.14 79.65 41.00
CA VAL A 139 -75.41 80.34 41.25
C VAL A 139 -75.72 80.41 42.74
N THR A 140 -76.41 81.47 43.18
CA THR A 140 -76.86 81.59 44.56
C THR A 140 -77.97 80.59 44.87
N ALA A 141 -77.91 80.00 46.05
CA ALA A 141 -79.01 79.30 46.68
C ALA A 141 -79.26 79.93 48.05
N CYS A 142 -80.50 80.33 48.33
CA CYS A 142 -80.92 80.91 49.61
C CYS A 142 -81.58 79.84 50.49
N ASP A 143 -80.99 79.55 51.65
CA ASP A 143 -81.55 78.65 52.67
C ASP A 143 -82.14 79.46 53.84
N GLY A 144 -82.83 80.54 53.50
CA GLY A 144 -83.42 81.54 54.40
C GLY A 144 -82.44 82.02 55.48
N ALA A 145 -82.77 81.77 56.75
CA ALA A 145 -81.98 82.22 57.90
C ALA A 145 -80.52 81.68 57.97
N ASN A 146 -80.14 80.71 57.13
CA ASN A 146 -78.74 80.27 56.98
C ASN A 146 -77.92 81.15 55.99
N GLY A 147 -78.58 82.07 55.29
CA GLY A 147 -77.99 82.95 54.28
C GLY A 147 -77.85 82.30 52.91
N SER A 148 -77.29 83.05 51.95
CA SER A 148 -77.06 82.57 50.58
C SER A 148 -75.71 81.87 50.43
N THR A 149 -75.72 80.64 49.91
CA THR A 149 -74.52 79.92 49.45
C THR A 149 -74.29 80.15 47.96
N CYS A 150 -73.07 79.89 47.47
CA CYS A 150 -72.75 79.88 46.05
C CYS A 150 -72.47 78.45 45.61
N GLU A 151 -73.40 77.84 44.88
CA GLU A 151 -73.28 76.46 44.41
C GLU A 151 -72.78 76.43 42.96
N VAL A 152 -71.87 75.51 42.63
CA VAL A 152 -71.37 75.35 41.26
C VAL A 152 -72.53 74.89 40.37
N VAL A 153 -72.73 75.54 39.22
CA VAL A 153 -73.87 75.28 38.30
C VAL A 153 -73.87 73.83 37.78
N THR A 154 -72.71 73.19 37.81
CA THR A 154 -72.46 71.80 37.49
C THR A 154 -71.80 71.13 38.70
N THR A 155 -72.27 69.94 39.10
CA THR A 155 -71.54 69.04 40.02
C THR A 155 -70.75 68.03 39.18
N PRO A 156 -69.47 68.25 38.84
CA PRO A 156 -68.87 67.61 37.68
C PRO A 156 -67.62 66.79 38.03
N ALA A 157 -67.55 66.22 39.24
CA ALA A 157 -66.44 65.41 39.77
C ALA A 157 -66.17 64.08 39.01
N GLN A 158 -66.56 64.01 37.74
CA GLN A 158 -66.49 62.89 36.79
C GLN A 158 -66.49 63.38 35.31
N LEU A 159 -66.27 64.67 35.01
CA LEU A 159 -65.97 65.07 33.63
C LEU A 159 -64.56 64.58 33.27
N PRO A 160 -64.29 64.13 32.03
CA PRO A 160 -62.94 63.86 31.61
C PRO A 160 -62.22 65.18 31.36
N GLU A 161 -61.05 65.36 31.98
CA GLU A 161 -60.14 66.47 31.69
C GLU A 161 -59.86 66.57 30.18
N THR A 162 -59.86 67.80 29.67
CA THR A 162 -59.45 68.14 28.30
C THR A 162 -58.15 68.91 28.37
N CYS A 163 -57.22 68.73 27.42
CA CYS A 163 -55.96 69.45 27.44
C CYS A 163 -56.14 70.93 27.04
N ASN A 164 -56.61 71.77 27.98
CA ASN A 164 -57.10 73.12 27.72
C ASN A 164 -56.61 74.18 28.74
N GLY A 165 -55.95 73.76 29.83
CA GLY A 165 -55.40 74.64 30.86
C GLY A 165 -56.43 75.15 31.89
N LEU A 166 -57.57 74.47 31.98
CA LEU A 166 -58.62 74.64 32.99
C LEU A 166 -58.74 73.35 33.81
N ASP A 167 -59.27 73.50 35.01
CA ASP A 167 -59.82 72.44 35.85
C ASP A 167 -61.24 72.17 35.31
N ASP A 168 -61.43 71.07 34.56
CA ASP A 168 -62.70 70.70 33.91
C ASP A 168 -63.60 69.84 34.83
N ASP A 169 -63.01 69.02 35.72
CA ASP A 169 -63.72 68.11 36.63
C ASP A 169 -63.91 68.63 38.08
N CYS A 170 -63.27 69.75 38.43
CA CYS A 170 -63.29 70.41 39.74
C CYS A 170 -62.56 69.67 40.88
N ASP A 171 -61.59 68.77 40.62
CA ASP A 171 -60.76 68.17 41.68
C ASP A 171 -59.77 69.15 42.32
N GLY A 172 -59.41 70.22 41.60
CA GLY A 172 -58.52 71.29 42.06
C GLY A 172 -57.08 71.21 41.55
N GLN A 173 -56.76 70.24 40.68
CA GLN A 173 -55.59 70.27 39.81
C GLN A 173 -55.98 70.78 38.40
N VAL A 174 -55.09 70.70 37.40
CA VAL A 174 -55.34 71.17 36.01
C VAL A 174 -54.59 70.26 35.02
N ASP A 175 -55.26 69.87 33.92
CA ASP A 175 -54.75 68.98 32.86
C ASP A 175 -54.20 67.61 33.38
N GLU A 176 -54.88 66.97 34.33
CA GLU A 176 -54.37 65.83 35.10
C GLU A 176 -54.35 64.50 34.33
N GLY A 177 -53.34 63.67 34.62
CA GLY A 177 -53.27 62.32 34.06
C GLY A 177 -52.96 62.27 32.57
N ASN A 178 -52.53 63.40 31.97
CA ASN A 178 -52.24 63.58 30.56
C ASN A 178 -53.49 63.45 29.65
N PRO A 179 -54.48 64.36 29.78
CA PRO A 179 -55.69 64.33 28.97
C PRO A 179 -55.35 64.48 27.49
N GLU A 180 -56.08 63.77 26.64
CA GLU A 180 -55.89 63.68 25.18
C GLU A 180 -54.51 63.19 24.68
N GLY A 181 -53.52 63.00 25.58
CA GLY A 181 -52.18 62.54 25.24
C GLY A 181 -52.02 61.02 25.13
N GLY A 182 -50.77 60.58 24.95
CA GLY A 182 -50.38 59.17 24.88
C GLY A 182 -50.30 58.59 23.47
N ALA A 183 -50.71 59.32 22.43
CA ALA A 183 -50.50 58.92 21.05
C ALA A 183 -49.03 59.11 20.62
N SER A 184 -48.58 58.32 19.64
CA SER A 184 -47.24 58.44 19.05
C SER A 184 -47.15 59.61 18.08
N CYS A 185 -46.11 60.43 18.20
CA CYS A 185 -45.92 61.63 17.39
C CYS A 185 -44.47 61.73 16.86
N GLN A 186 -44.16 62.82 16.16
CA GLN A 186 -42.82 63.09 15.63
C GLN A 186 -42.28 64.40 16.22
N ALA A 187 -41.31 64.27 17.13
CA ALA A 187 -40.64 65.37 17.78
C ALA A 187 -39.45 65.86 16.93
N PRO A 188 -39.04 67.14 17.03
CA PRO A 188 -37.86 67.66 16.35
C PRO A 188 -36.57 67.25 17.08
N ALA A 189 -36.35 65.93 17.22
CA ALA A 189 -35.17 65.31 17.81
C ALA A 189 -34.42 64.45 16.77
N LEU A 190 -33.18 64.08 17.08
CA LEU A 190 -32.38 63.16 16.26
C LEU A 190 -32.72 61.70 16.61
N GLY A 191 -32.38 60.80 15.70
CA GLY A 191 -32.48 59.36 15.91
C GLY A 191 -33.87 58.86 16.32
N GLU A 192 -33.88 57.81 17.14
CA GLU A 192 -35.12 57.21 17.66
C GLU A 192 -35.87 58.13 18.62
N CYS A 193 -35.22 59.14 19.22
CA CYS A 193 -35.91 60.13 20.06
C CYS A 193 -36.93 60.97 19.28
N GLY A 194 -36.85 60.99 17.93
CA GLY A 194 -37.89 61.56 17.07
C GLY A 194 -39.25 60.89 17.26
N HIS A 195 -39.29 59.60 17.63
CA HIS A 195 -40.50 58.87 18.01
C HIS A 195 -40.94 59.25 19.44
N GLY A 196 -41.57 60.42 19.55
CA GLY A 196 -42.11 60.96 20.79
C GLY A 196 -43.53 60.50 21.13
N THR A 197 -43.99 60.93 22.30
CA THR A 197 -45.36 60.73 22.79
C THR A 197 -46.03 62.07 23.04
N GLU A 198 -47.32 62.18 22.69
CA GLU A 198 -48.12 63.37 22.97
C GLU A 198 -48.35 63.53 24.48
N GLN A 199 -48.01 64.71 25.00
CA GLN A 199 -48.25 65.09 26.39
C GLN A 199 -48.96 66.44 26.47
N CYS A 200 -49.95 66.56 27.35
CA CYS A 200 -50.54 67.82 27.71
C CYS A 200 -49.55 68.63 28.55
N VAL A 201 -49.13 69.78 28.04
CA VAL A 201 -48.10 70.62 28.66
C VAL A 201 -48.53 72.08 28.58
N ASN A 202 -49.04 72.61 29.70
CA ASN A 202 -49.65 73.95 29.81
C ASN A 202 -50.88 74.11 28.90
N GLY A 203 -51.92 73.28 29.07
CA GLY A 203 -53.19 73.38 28.32
C GLY A 203 -53.08 73.22 26.80
N ASN A 204 -52.04 72.52 26.32
CA ASN A 204 -51.84 72.24 24.90
C ASN A 204 -51.17 70.87 24.73
N ILE A 205 -51.64 70.07 23.78
CA ILE A 205 -50.95 68.84 23.38
C ILE A 205 -49.63 69.19 22.67
N GLN A 206 -48.54 68.69 23.23
CA GLN A 206 -47.19 68.83 22.70
C GLN A 206 -46.56 67.46 22.46
N CYS A 207 -45.86 67.30 21.34
CA CYS A 207 -45.08 66.10 21.11
C CYS A 207 -43.77 66.17 21.91
N VAL A 208 -43.65 65.34 22.95
CA VAL A 208 -42.45 65.24 23.78
C VAL A 208 -41.58 64.11 23.24
N ALA A 209 -40.32 64.43 22.93
CA ALA A 209 -39.35 63.48 22.39
C ALA A 209 -39.12 62.27 23.32
N GLY A 210 -38.72 61.14 22.73
CA GLY A 210 -38.23 59.99 23.50
C GLY A 210 -37.02 60.37 24.36
N SER A 211 -36.88 59.73 25.53
CA SER A 211 -35.67 59.85 26.33
C SER A 211 -34.52 59.09 25.68
N PRO A 212 -33.31 59.67 25.56
CA PRO A 212 -32.17 58.98 24.99
C PRO A 212 -31.75 57.79 25.85
N VAL A 213 -31.42 56.67 25.22
CA VAL A 213 -30.96 55.43 25.87
C VAL A 213 -29.59 55.02 25.30
N PRO A 214 -28.79 54.18 25.99
CA PRO A 214 -27.51 53.73 25.46
C PRO A 214 -27.67 52.95 24.15
N GLU A 215 -26.71 53.12 23.22
CA GLU A 215 -26.69 52.43 21.94
C GLU A 215 -26.82 50.90 22.07
N SER A 216 -27.67 50.35 21.22
CA SER A 216 -27.80 48.93 20.91
C SER A 216 -27.31 48.73 19.49
N CYS A 217 -26.67 47.59 19.20
CA CYS A 217 -26.20 47.32 17.83
C CYS A 217 -27.37 46.92 16.92
N ASP A 218 -28.09 47.90 16.39
CA ASP A 218 -29.27 47.71 15.54
C ASP A 218 -29.27 48.62 14.28
N GLY A 219 -28.29 49.52 14.14
CA GLY A 219 -28.22 50.45 13.00
C GLY A 219 -29.04 51.73 13.17
N LEU A 220 -29.47 52.05 14.38
CA LEU A 220 -30.21 53.26 14.74
C LEU A 220 -29.37 54.16 15.67
N ASP A 221 -29.85 55.38 15.90
CA ASP A 221 -29.27 56.34 16.86
C ASP A 221 -30.18 56.33 18.09
N ASN A 222 -29.86 55.51 19.09
CA ASN A 222 -30.72 55.32 20.27
C ASN A 222 -30.49 56.40 21.35
N ASN A 223 -29.29 56.98 21.40
CA ASN A 223 -28.87 58.01 22.36
C ASN A 223 -29.09 59.44 21.84
N CYS A 224 -29.34 59.57 20.54
CA CYS A 224 -29.77 60.80 19.87
C CYS A 224 -28.68 61.89 19.82
N ASP A 225 -27.40 61.50 19.80
CA ASP A 225 -26.25 62.39 19.59
C ASP A 225 -25.92 62.66 18.11
N GLY A 226 -26.62 61.99 17.18
CA GLY A 226 -26.52 62.18 15.74
C GLY A 226 -25.50 61.29 15.04
N ASN A 227 -24.92 60.33 15.75
CA ASN A 227 -24.10 59.26 15.20
C ASN A 227 -24.88 57.91 15.35
N VAL A 228 -24.36 56.78 14.86
CA VAL A 228 -25.10 55.49 14.84
C VAL A 228 -24.19 54.33 15.29
N ASP A 229 -24.62 53.57 16.29
CA ASP A 229 -23.90 52.44 16.91
C ASP A 229 -22.53 52.78 17.55
N GLU A 230 -22.40 53.93 18.21
CA GLU A 230 -21.13 54.44 18.75
C GLU A 230 -20.50 53.57 19.82
N GLY A 231 -19.17 53.53 19.81
CA GLY A 231 -18.41 52.87 20.88
C GLY A 231 -18.50 51.35 20.87
N ASN A 232 -19.01 50.74 19.79
CA ASN A 232 -19.11 49.29 19.58
C ASN A 232 -20.08 48.61 20.58
N PRO A 233 -21.39 48.94 20.54
CA PRO A 233 -22.38 48.41 21.47
C PRO A 233 -22.50 46.88 21.35
N GLY A 234 -22.49 46.18 22.50
CA GLY A 234 -22.44 44.72 22.57
C GLY A 234 -21.10 44.07 22.15
N GLY A 235 -20.13 44.88 21.71
CA GLY A 235 -18.79 44.46 21.33
C GLY A 235 -17.87 44.11 22.50
N GLY A 236 -16.66 43.62 22.17
CA GLY A 236 -15.58 43.36 23.13
C GLY A 236 -15.66 42.02 23.89
N ASN A 237 -16.72 41.24 23.71
CA ASN A 237 -16.88 39.94 24.35
C ASN A 237 -16.19 38.83 23.55
N GLN A 238 -15.67 37.79 24.21
CA GLN A 238 -15.13 36.62 23.50
C GLN A 238 -16.27 35.84 22.82
N CYS A 239 -16.04 35.40 21.59
CA CYS A 239 -17.00 34.63 20.80
C CYS A 239 -16.30 33.54 19.99
N GLN A 240 -17.07 32.68 19.34
CA GLN A 240 -16.55 31.71 18.37
C GLN A 240 -16.90 32.19 16.96
N SER A 241 -15.90 32.35 16.10
CA SER A 241 -16.06 32.87 14.73
C SER A 241 -16.73 31.87 13.78
N GLY A 242 -16.71 30.59 14.14
CA GLY A 242 -17.08 29.47 13.26
C GLY A 242 -15.96 28.97 12.36
N LEU A 243 -14.79 29.62 12.37
CA LEU A 243 -13.56 29.15 11.71
C LEU A 243 -12.88 28.04 12.53
N MET A 244 -11.93 27.35 11.92
CA MET A 244 -11.14 26.29 12.54
C MET A 244 -9.84 26.84 13.18
N GLY A 245 -9.03 25.95 13.76
CA GLY A 245 -7.69 26.25 14.28
C GLY A 245 -7.59 27.50 15.17
N LEU A 246 -6.62 28.37 14.89
CA LEU A 246 -6.33 29.55 15.72
C LEU A 246 -7.39 30.66 15.61
N CYS A 247 -8.08 30.75 14.48
CA CYS A 247 -9.13 31.74 14.24
C CYS A 247 -10.51 31.36 14.77
N ALA A 248 -10.69 30.17 15.34
CA ALA A 248 -11.92 29.78 16.04
C ALA A 248 -12.34 30.80 17.11
N ASN A 249 -11.37 31.43 17.79
CA ASN A 249 -11.62 32.48 18.77
C ASN A 249 -11.74 33.87 18.10
N GLY A 250 -12.82 34.56 18.43
CA GLY A 250 -13.08 35.92 18.00
C GLY A 250 -13.46 36.87 19.14
N VAL A 251 -13.66 38.13 18.79
CA VAL A 251 -14.22 39.18 19.65
C VAL A 251 -15.49 39.71 19.00
N THR A 252 -16.51 40.02 19.79
CA THR A 252 -17.74 40.62 19.26
C THR A 252 -17.50 42.05 18.79
N ALA A 253 -18.08 42.41 17.65
CA ALA A 253 -18.07 43.75 17.10
C ALA A 253 -19.44 44.09 16.51
N CYS A 254 -19.88 45.33 16.67
CA CYS A 254 -21.08 45.83 16.03
C CYS A 254 -20.83 46.06 14.54
N ASN A 255 -21.77 45.61 13.70
CA ASN A 255 -21.77 45.78 12.25
C ASN A 255 -23.08 46.46 11.80
N GLY A 256 -23.51 47.45 12.60
CA GLY A 256 -24.77 48.18 12.52
C GLY A 256 -25.99 47.29 12.36
N VAL A 257 -26.75 47.49 11.29
CA VAL A 257 -27.97 46.72 10.95
C VAL A 257 -27.75 45.20 10.91
N ASN A 258 -26.51 44.72 10.73
CA ASN A 258 -26.20 43.27 10.79
C ASN A 258 -26.09 42.73 12.24
N GLY A 259 -26.25 43.60 13.24
CA GLY A 259 -26.11 43.31 14.65
C GLY A 259 -24.67 43.05 15.10
N VAL A 260 -24.55 42.48 16.29
CA VAL A 260 -23.28 42.07 16.88
C VAL A 260 -22.76 40.82 16.17
N VAL A 261 -21.68 40.96 15.40
CA VAL A 261 -20.99 39.87 14.71
C VAL A 261 -19.75 39.41 15.49
N CYS A 262 -19.30 38.18 15.26
CA CYS A 262 -18.03 37.69 15.81
C CYS A 262 -16.91 37.91 14.78
N THR A 263 -15.92 38.74 15.09
CA THR A 263 -14.72 38.92 14.25
C THR A 263 -13.58 38.05 14.79
N PRO A 264 -12.93 37.21 13.97
CA PRO A 264 -11.85 36.34 14.43
C PRO A 264 -10.62 37.17 14.84
N ILE A 265 -9.87 36.71 15.84
CA ILE A 265 -8.65 37.38 16.32
C ILE A 265 -7.52 37.30 15.27
N ILE A 266 -7.53 36.23 14.47
CA ILE A 266 -6.65 36.04 13.31
C ILE A 266 -7.52 36.14 12.05
N ALA A 267 -7.23 37.07 11.16
CA ALA A 267 -7.92 37.17 9.87
C ALA A 267 -7.39 36.09 8.90
N PRO A 268 -8.23 35.58 7.97
CA PRO A 268 -7.76 34.64 6.95
C PRO A 268 -6.62 35.19 6.10
N GLY A 269 -5.59 34.37 5.90
CA GLY A 269 -4.32 34.71 5.24
C GLY A 269 -3.39 35.63 6.05
N GLN A 270 -3.63 35.85 7.34
CA GLN A 270 -2.77 36.69 8.19
C GLN A 270 -1.51 35.96 8.67
N LEU A 271 -1.62 34.67 8.96
CA LEU A 271 -0.50 33.80 9.31
C LEU A 271 -0.15 32.89 8.13
N THR A 272 0.87 32.06 8.29
CA THR A 272 1.24 31.00 7.34
C THR A 272 1.28 29.70 8.11
N GLU A 273 0.74 28.64 7.53
CA GLU A 273 0.62 27.35 8.18
C GLU A 273 1.94 26.80 8.75
N ALA A 274 1.89 26.36 10.00
CA ALA A 274 2.97 25.70 10.70
C ALA A 274 2.52 24.31 11.14
N CYS A 275 3.37 23.30 10.93
CA CYS A 275 3.09 21.92 11.36
C CYS A 275 2.85 21.87 12.88
N ASN A 276 1.57 21.86 13.28
CA ASN A 276 1.12 22.03 14.66
C ASN A 276 -0.27 21.40 14.91
N GLY A 277 -1.02 21.02 13.86
CA GLY A 277 -2.33 20.39 13.94
C GLY A 277 -3.52 21.36 14.07
N LEU A 278 -3.32 22.65 13.80
CA LEU A 278 -4.33 23.71 13.81
C LEU A 278 -4.21 24.54 12.53
N ASP A 279 -5.34 24.80 11.89
CA ASP A 279 -5.52 25.81 10.85
C ASP A 279 -5.02 27.20 11.35
N ASP A 280 -3.81 27.60 10.96
CA ASP A 280 -3.19 28.88 11.33
C ASP A 280 -3.62 30.00 10.37
N ASP A 281 -3.78 29.70 9.07
CA ASP A 281 -4.06 30.68 8.02
C ASP A 281 -5.56 30.87 7.69
N CYS A 282 -6.42 29.99 8.21
CA CYS A 282 -7.88 30.03 8.14
C CYS A 282 -8.49 29.73 6.77
N ASP A 283 -7.83 28.92 5.94
CA ASP A 283 -8.42 28.41 4.68
C ASP A 283 -9.40 27.24 4.90
N GLY A 284 -9.40 26.62 6.09
CA GLY A 284 -10.27 25.51 6.48
C GLY A 284 -9.63 24.12 6.34
N VAL A 285 -8.36 24.05 5.96
CA VAL A 285 -7.50 22.86 6.05
C VAL A 285 -6.55 23.04 7.26
N ALA A 286 -5.79 22.00 7.61
CA ALA A 286 -4.72 22.12 8.60
C ALA A 286 -3.48 21.35 8.14
N ASP A 287 -2.31 21.86 8.51
CA ASP A 287 -0.96 21.42 8.16
C ASP A 287 -0.66 21.37 6.62
N GLU A 288 -1.39 22.12 5.78
CA GLU A 288 -1.14 22.29 4.34
C GLU A 288 -0.16 23.45 4.02
N GLY A 289 0.21 23.61 2.74
CA GLY A 289 1.06 24.73 2.29
C GLY A 289 2.51 24.81 2.81
N ILE A 290 2.87 24.04 3.85
CA ILE A 290 4.12 24.13 4.62
C ILE A 290 5.37 24.02 3.71
N PRO A 291 6.15 25.10 3.51
CA PRO A 291 7.25 25.14 2.54
C PRO A 291 8.38 24.11 2.78
N GLN A 292 8.54 23.67 4.03
CA GLN A 292 9.55 22.71 4.44
C GLN A 292 9.17 21.27 4.09
N VAL A 293 7.88 20.94 3.89
CA VAL A 293 7.44 19.57 3.58
C VAL A 293 7.96 19.16 2.21
N GLY A 294 8.42 17.90 2.11
CA GLY A 294 9.08 17.37 0.92
C GLY A 294 10.54 17.82 0.72
N GLN A 295 11.04 18.80 1.48
CA GLN A 295 12.46 19.17 1.44
C GLN A 295 13.33 18.08 2.06
N ALA A 296 14.56 17.94 1.55
CA ALA A 296 15.52 16.99 2.08
C ALA A 296 15.97 17.38 3.50
N CYS A 297 16.13 16.37 4.36
CA CYS A 297 16.54 16.54 5.75
C CYS A 297 17.52 15.43 6.17
N THR A 298 18.14 15.61 7.34
CA THR A 298 19.05 14.62 7.92
C THR A 298 18.61 14.19 9.32
N ARG A 299 18.84 12.92 9.64
CA ARG A 299 18.48 12.26 10.91
C ARG A 299 19.77 11.96 11.68
N PRO A 300 20.15 12.78 12.68
CA PRO A 300 21.36 12.53 13.47
C PRO A 300 21.29 11.18 14.19
N GLY A 301 22.40 10.44 14.21
CA GLY A 301 22.51 9.13 14.86
C GLY A 301 22.17 7.92 13.98
N TYR A 302 21.68 8.11 12.76
CA TYR A 302 21.55 7.06 11.75
C TYR A 302 22.80 7.00 10.86
N LEU A 303 23.09 5.82 10.31
CA LEU A 303 24.20 5.57 9.39
C LEU A 303 23.67 5.42 7.95
N GLY A 304 24.59 5.30 6.98
CA GLY A 304 24.25 4.98 5.58
C GLY A 304 23.21 5.90 4.94
N ILE A 305 22.32 5.31 4.14
CA ILE A 305 21.21 6.02 3.49
C ILE A 305 20.19 6.53 4.51
N CYS A 306 20.10 5.89 5.68
CA CYS A 306 19.12 6.15 6.73
C CYS A 306 19.34 7.48 7.46
N GLN A 307 20.53 8.07 7.31
CA GLN A 307 20.82 9.45 7.70
C GLN A 307 19.99 10.46 6.90
N PHE A 308 19.54 10.14 5.69
CA PHE A 308 18.79 11.05 4.82
C PHE A 308 17.29 10.74 4.84
N GLY A 309 16.49 11.78 4.59
CA GLY A 309 15.03 11.67 4.52
C GLY A 309 14.39 12.90 3.88
N THR A 310 13.07 12.94 3.94
CA THR A 310 12.24 14.10 3.58
C THR A 310 11.47 14.59 4.79
N ASN A 311 11.35 15.90 4.91
CA ASN A 311 10.52 16.54 5.93
C ASN A 311 9.04 16.22 5.64
N VAL A 312 8.32 15.79 6.67
CA VAL A 312 6.88 15.56 6.65
C VAL A 312 6.21 16.25 7.84
N CYS A 313 4.97 16.68 7.69
CA CYS A 313 4.12 16.94 8.84
C CYS A 313 3.28 15.68 9.13
N PRO A 314 3.36 15.09 10.34
CA PRO A 314 2.60 13.90 10.68
C PRO A 314 1.14 14.25 10.97
N THR A 315 0.21 13.46 10.44
CA THR A 315 -1.24 13.60 10.67
C THR A 315 -1.70 13.16 12.07
N SER A 316 -0.77 13.06 13.03
CA SER A 316 -1.00 12.67 14.40
C SER A 316 0.04 13.30 15.33
N ALA A 317 -0.33 13.40 16.61
CA ALA A 317 0.54 13.96 17.64
C ALA A 317 1.94 13.29 17.61
N PRO A 318 3.03 14.08 17.67
CA PRO A 318 3.08 15.42 18.25
C PRO A 318 2.91 16.60 17.27
N PHE A 319 2.43 16.39 16.03
CA PHE A 319 2.23 17.46 15.02
C PHE A 319 3.42 18.43 14.95
N GLN A 320 4.58 17.92 14.54
CA GLN A 320 5.78 18.73 14.35
C GLN A 320 6.54 18.23 13.13
N LEU A 321 7.27 19.13 12.47
CA LEU A 321 8.03 18.78 11.27
C LEU A 321 9.05 17.68 11.60
N ALA A 322 8.86 16.51 11.00
CA ALA A 322 9.66 15.31 11.26
C ALA A 322 10.43 14.91 9.99
N CYS A 323 11.68 14.45 10.17
CA CYS A 323 12.45 13.91 9.06
C CYS A 323 12.13 12.42 8.87
N SER A 324 11.32 12.11 7.85
CA SER A 324 10.95 10.75 7.47
C SER A 324 12.02 10.15 6.55
N GLY A 325 12.64 9.07 7.00
CA GLY A 325 13.58 8.27 6.20
C GLY A 325 13.10 6.82 6.08
N PRO A 326 13.89 5.93 5.46
CA PRO A 326 13.57 4.50 5.42
C PRO A 326 13.40 3.93 6.83
N LEU A 327 12.49 2.96 6.97
CA LEU A 327 12.22 2.27 8.23
C LEU A 327 13.18 1.08 8.40
N PRO A 328 13.62 0.76 9.64
CA PRO A 328 14.43 -0.43 9.92
C PRO A 328 13.83 -1.72 9.33
N GLY A 329 14.65 -2.49 8.63
CA GLY A 329 14.31 -3.76 7.98
C GLY A 329 13.47 -3.66 6.70
N THR A 330 13.29 -2.46 6.10
CA THR A 330 12.48 -2.30 4.86
C THR A 330 13.26 -2.41 3.56
N ILE A 331 14.59 -2.32 3.62
CA ILE A 331 15.50 -2.48 2.48
C ILE A 331 16.40 -3.68 2.78
N GLN A 332 16.76 -4.45 1.75
CA GLN A 332 17.71 -5.55 1.92
C GLN A 332 19.13 -4.99 1.99
N GLU A 333 19.85 -5.35 3.05
CA GLU A 333 21.26 -4.98 3.22
C GLU A 333 22.13 -5.40 2.02
N THR A 334 22.99 -4.49 1.56
CA THR A 334 23.96 -4.72 0.49
C THR A 334 25.36 -4.39 0.96
N CYS A 335 26.36 -5.17 0.54
CA CYS A 335 27.76 -4.86 0.79
C CYS A 335 28.21 -3.64 -0.04
N ASN A 336 28.08 -2.44 0.52
CA ASN A 336 28.33 -1.16 -0.16
C ASN A 336 28.98 -0.08 0.74
N GLY A 337 29.25 -0.40 2.02
CA GLY A 337 29.81 0.52 3.01
C GLY A 337 28.79 1.45 3.67
N GLN A 338 27.50 1.13 3.58
CA GLN A 338 26.38 1.86 4.16
C GLN A 338 25.51 0.89 4.97
N ASP A 339 24.74 1.45 5.90
CA ASP A 339 23.61 0.81 6.57
C ASP A 339 22.41 1.04 5.64
N ASP A 340 22.01 0.03 4.87
CA ASP A 340 20.90 0.11 3.91
C ASP A 340 19.58 -0.25 4.61
N ASP A 341 19.59 -1.25 5.48
CA ASP A 341 18.39 -1.73 6.19
C ASP A 341 18.01 -0.89 7.42
N CYS A 342 18.83 0.09 7.81
CA CYS A 342 18.65 0.98 8.97
C CYS A 342 18.66 0.26 10.34
N ASN A 343 19.30 -0.91 10.45
CA ASN A 343 19.44 -1.63 11.72
C ASN A 343 20.55 -1.07 12.63
N GLY A 344 21.40 -0.18 12.11
CA GLY A 344 22.53 0.42 12.83
C GLY A 344 23.88 -0.28 12.63
N THR A 345 23.91 -1.33 11.80
CA THR A 345 25.11 -2.09 11.43
C THR A 345 25.43 -1.84 9.97
N ILE A 346 26.58 -1.23 9.67
CA ILE A 346 27.05 -1.09 8.28
C ILE A 346 27.53 -2.45 7.77
N ASP A 347 27.11 -2.84 6.57
CA ASP A 347 27.48 -4.07 5.89
C ASP A 347 27.21 -5.32 6.78
N ASP A 348 25.97 -5.55 7.23
CA ASP A 348 25.65 -6.57 8.25
C ASP A 348 26.25 -7.97 7.92
N PRO A 349 27.29 -8.42 8.66
CA PRO A 349 28.03 -9.63 8.33
C PRO A 349 27.21 -10.90 8.60
N SER A 350 26.12 -10.82 9.37
CA SER A 350 25.23 -11.95 9.63
C SER A 350 24.32 -12.27 8.43
N LEU A 351 24.01 -11.25 7.63
CA LEU A 351 23.21 -11.36 6.41
C LEU A 351 24.09 -11.58 5.17
N LEU A 352 25.21 -10.87 5.08
CA LEU A 352 26.04 -10.79 3.88
C LEU A 352 27.10 -11.88 3.75
N ASN A 353 27.62 -12.45 4.84
CA ASN A 353 28.72 -13.42 4.79
C ASN A 353 28.23 -14.88 4.79
N ASN A 354 29.05 -15.77 4.24
CA ASN A 354 28.82 -17.22 4.16
C ASN A 354 27.60 -17.63 3.32
N GLN A 355 27.06 -16.73 2.49
CA GLN A 355 26.01 -17.07 1.53
C GLN A 355 26.62 -17.76 0.29
N PRO A 356 25.92 -18.71 -0.35
CA PRO A 356 26.43 -19.37 -1.54
C PRO A 356 26.54 -18.39 -2.72
N CYS A 357 27.72 -18.34 -3.33
CA CYS A 357 27.99 -17.48 -4.49
C CYS A 357 28.71 -18.25 -5.60
N GLN A 358 28.81 -17.61 -6.78
CA GLN A 358 29.61 -18.09 -7.90
C GLN A 358 30.88 -17.24 -8.01
N SER A 359 32.05 -17.86 -7.92
CA SER A 359 33.35 -17.19 -7.97
C SER A 359 33.78 -16.81 -9.40
N GLY A 360 33.17 -17.46 -10.40
CA GLY A 360 33.58 -17.38 -11.81
C GLY A 360 34.82 -18.22 -12.16
N ALA A 361 35.42 -18.91 -11.19
CA ALA A 361 36.46 -19.90 -11.45
C ALA A 361 35.88 -21.17 -12.11
N PRO A 362 36.66 -21.91 -12.91
CA PRO A 362 36.23 -23.18 -13.49
C PRO A 362 36.12 -24.31 -12.44
N GLY A 363 35.56 -25.44 -12.86
CA GLY A 363 35.58 -26.68 -12.08
C GLY A 363 34.87 -26.62 -10.72
N VAL A 364 35.44 -27.30 -9.72
CA VAL A 364 34.89 -27.37 -8.35
C VAL A 364 34.98 -26.04 -7.60
N CYS A 365 35.76 -25.11 -8.15
CA CYS A 365 36.09 -23.80 -7.60
C CYS A 365 35.02 -22.75 -7.92
N ALA A 366 34.11 -23.07 -8.85
CA ALA A 366 33.02 -22.20 -9.28
C ALA A 366 32.09 -21.78 -8.12
N THR A 367 31.90 -22.64 -7.12
CA THR A 367 31.12 -22.34 -5.93
C THR A 367 31.99 -21.75 -4.82
N GLY A 368 31.46 -20.72 -4.15
CA GLY A 368 32.12 -20.05 -3.05
C GLY A 368 31.16 -19.60 -1.96
N ALA A 369 31.73 -19.00 -0.93
CA ALA A 369 31.04 -18.31 0.14
C ALA A 369 31.27 -16.80 0.00
N THR A 370 30.21 -15.99 0.18
CA THR A 370 30.32 -14.54 0.18
C THR A 370 31.15 -14.05 1.37
N LEU A 371 31.96 -13.03 1.11
CA LEU A 371 32.66 -12.26 2.13
C LEU A 371 32.55 -10.78 1.78
N CYS A 372 31.76 -10.03 2.55
CA CYS A 372 31.75 -8.59 2.54
C CYS A 372 32.91 -8.07 3.41
N ALA A 373 33.75 -7.19 2.83
CA ALA A 373 34.79 -6.49 3.58
C ALA A 373 35.00 -5.09 3.01
N ASN A 374 34.87 -4.06 3.86
CA ASN A 374 35.04 -2.64 3.50
C ASN A 374 34.12 -2.20 2.34
N GLY A 375 32.83 -2.56 2.36
CA GLY A 375 31.89 -2.24 1.28
C GLY A 375 32.16 -2.92 -0.07
N ALA A 376 32.97 -3.98 -0.10
CA ALA A 376 33.23 -4.77 -1.29
C ALA A 376 32.89 -6.25 -1.06
N MET A 377 31.97 -6.79 -1.89
CA MET A 377 31.59 -8.20 -1.85
C MET A 377 32.60 -9.04 -2.65
N SER A 378 33.25 -9.98 -1.98
CA SER A 378 34.05 -11.06 -2.59
C SER A 378 33.26 -12.37 -2.56
N CYS A 379 33.57 -13.26 -3.50
CA CYS A 379 33.16 -14.66 -3.46
C CYS A 379 34.40 -15.53 -3.29
N ASN A 380 34.62 -16.06 -2.09
CA ASN A 380 35.78 -16.89 -1.78
C ASN A 380 35.45 -18.35 -2.13
N PRO A 381 36.18 -19.02 -3.05
CA PRO A 381 35.94 -20.42 -3.41
C PRO A 381 35.97 -21.35 -2.19
N VAL A 382 35.12 -22.39 -2.18
CA VAL A 382 35.11 -23.40 -1.09
C VAL A 382 36.41 -24.23 -1.09
N VAL A 383 37.01 -24.41 -2.27
CA VAL A 383 38.29 -25.10 -2.47
C VAL A 383 39.41 -24.08 -2.63
N ALA A 384 40.46 -24.17 -1.81
CA ALA A 384 41.61 -23.28 -1.92
C ALA A 384 42.52 -23.66 -3.11
N PRO A 385 43.08 -22.70 -3.86
CA PRO A 385 44.05 -22.97 -4.92
C PRO A 385 45.22 -23.84 -4.48
N GLY A 386 45.49 -24.91 -5.23
CA GLY A 386 46.52 -25.91 -4.97
C GLY A 386 46.22 -26.88 -3.82
N SER A 387 45.01 -26.90 -3.26
CA SER A 387 44.67 -27.77 -2.10
C SER A 387 44.28 -29.20 -2.45
N GLN A 388 43.92 -29.47 -3.71
CA GLN A 388 43.56 -30.80 -4.21
C GLN A 388 44.47 -31.23 -5.37
N ALA A 389 44.47 -32.52 -5.68
CA ALA A 389 45.14 -33.06 -6.85
C ALA A 389 44.17 -33.07 -8.04
N GLU A 390 44.66 -32.71 -9.21
CA GLU A 390 43.88 -32.68 -10.45
C GLU A 390 43.55 -34.09 -10.96
N LEU A 391 42.30 -34.30 -11.41
CA LEU A 391 41.82 -35.55 -11.98
C LEU A 391 41.53 -35.39 -13.48
N CYS A 392 41.43 -36.50 -14.20
CA CYS A 392 40.81 -36.50 -15.53
C CYS A 392 39.30 -36.55 -15.37
N ASN A 393 38.62 -35.40 -15.45
CA ASN A 393 37.17 -35.29 -15.31
C ASN A 393 36.55 -34.05 -16.02
N SER A 394 37.35 -33.23 -16.71
CA SER A 394 36.96 -31.95 -17.32
C SER A 394 36.48 -30.87 -16.34
N LEU A 395 36.93 -30.93 -15.10
CA LEU A 395 36.87 -29.88 -14.09
C LEU A 395 38.31 -29.41 -13.80
N ASP A 396 38.45 -28.17 -13.34
CA ASP A 396 39.63 -27.74 -12.57
C ASP A 396 39.35 -28.15 -11.11
N ASP A 397 39.99 -29.22 -10.64
CA ASP A 397 39.81 -29.74 -9.26
C ASP A 397 40.73 -29.01 -8.28
N ASN A 398 41.89 -28.55 -8.75
CA ASN A 398 42.93 -27.93 -7.92
C ASN A 398 42.84 -26.40 -7.83
N CYS A 399 41.97 -25.76 -8.61
CA CYS A 399 41.71 -24.31 -8.66
C CYS A 399 42.91 -23.47 -9.13
N ASN A 400 43.65 -23.93 -10.13
CA ASN A 400 44.76 -23.16 -10.75
C ASN A 400 44.35 -22.40 -12.02
N GLY A 401 43.12 -22.56 -12.50
CA GLY A 401 42.60 -21.95 -13.73
C GLY A 401 42.80 -22.80 -15.00
N GLN A 402 43.26 -24.04 -14.88
CA GLN A 402 43.50 -24.98 -15.98
C GLN A 402 42.76 -26.30 -15.69
N VAL A 403 42.14 -26.87 -16.72
CA VAL A 403 41.32 -28.09 -16.63
C VAL A 403 42.11 -29.28 -17.16
N ASP A 404 42.09 -30.41 -16.44
CA ASP A 404 42.79 -31.65 -16.79
C ASP A 404 44.33 -31.44 -17.00
N GLU A 405 44.97 -30.45 -16.34
CA GLU A 405 46.42 -30.16 -16.44
C GLU A 405 47.23 -31.00 -15.43
N MET A 406 47.27 -32.31 -15.66
CA MET A 406 48.03 -33.25 -14.83
C MET A 406 48.88 -34.23 -15.66
N ASN A 407 49.81 -34.89 -14.99
CA ASN A 407 50.46 -36.06 -15.56
C ASN A 407 49.45 -37.21 -15.69
N ALA A 408 48.80 -37.30 -16.86
CA ALA A 408 47.78 -38.29 -17.17
C ALA A 408 48.20 -39.73 -16.85
N THR A 409 49.49 -40.08 -17.00
CA THR A 409 49.97 -41.44 -16.69
C THR A 409 49.81 -41.78 -15.21
N ASN A 410 50.09 -40.83 -14.31
CA ASN A 410 49.95 -41.04 -12.88
C ASN A 410 48.48 -40.88 -12.43
N ALA A 411 47.79 -39.85 -12.94
CA ALA A 411 46.41 -39.56 -12.55
C ALA A 411 45.44 -40.68 -13.00
N CYS A 412 45.50 -41.10 -14.26
CA CYS A 412 44.62 -42.16 -14.76
C CYS A 412 44.91 -43.52 -14.16
N ALA A 413 46.17 -43.86 -13.87
CA ALA A 413 46.50 -45.08 -13.13
C ALA A 413 45.95 -45.07 -11.70
N ALA A 414 45.85 -43.90 -11.05
CA ALA A 414 45.23 -43.76 -9.74
C ALA A 414 43.68 -43.76 -9.79
N GLN A 415 43.09 -43.17 -10.83
CA GLN A 415 41.63 -43.18 -11.07
C GLN A 415 41.12 -44.58 -11.49
N LEU A 416 41.94 -45.37 -12.19
CA LEU A 416 41.60 -46.70 -12.72
C LEU A 416 42.56 -47.77 -12.16
N PRO A 417 42.53 -48.04 -10.83
CA PRO A 417 43.47 -48.96 -10.17
C PRO A 417 43.32 -50.43 -10.59
N GLY A 418 42.25 -50.78 -11.32
CA GLY A 418 42.04 -52.11 -11.90
C GLY A 418 42.73 -52.33 -13.25
N ALA A 419 43.24 -51.28 -13.89
CA ALA A 419 43.78 -51.35 -15.25
C ALA A 419 45.23 -51.87 -15.27
N GLY A 420 45.37 -53.18 -15.49
CA GLY A 420 46.67 -53.86 -15.54
C GLY A 420 47.46 -53.59 -16.82
N ASN A 421 48.78 -53.77 -16.76
CA ASN A 421 49.71 -53.79 -17.90
C ASN A 421 49.72 -52.54 -18.83
N VAL A 422 49.23 -51.39 -18.37
CA VAL A 422 49.30 -50.13 -19.11
C VAL A 422 50.68 -49.49 -18.96
N GLN A 423 51.26 -49.01 -20.07
CA GLN A 423 52.53 -48.28 -20.09
C GLN A 423 52.31 -46.76 -20.07
N ALA A 424 51.30 -46.27 -20.79
CA ALA A 424 51.01 -44.84 -20.91
C ALA A 424 49.50 -44.56 -21.04
N TRP A 425 49.10 -43.43 -20.48
CA TRP A 425 47.73 -42.92 -20.52
C TRP A 425 47.70 -41.53 -21.15
N ALA A 426 46.54 -41.15 -21.68
CA ALA A 426 46.17 -39.76 -21.95
C ALA A 426 44.85 -39.43 -21.24
N CYS A 427 44.68 -38.19 -20.83
CA CYS A 427 43.35 -37.64 -20.57
C CYS A 427 42.86 -37.01 -21.87
N THR A 428 41.63 -37.31 -22.28
CA THR A 428 40.99 -36.69 -23.44
C THR A 428 39.53 -36.44 -23.10
N THR A 429 39.14 -35.15 -23.15
CA THR A 429 37.80 -34.67 -22.77
C THR A 429 37.31 -35.27 -21.44
N GLY A 430 38.13 -35.17 -20.39
CA GLY A 430 37.78 -35.68 -19.05
C GLY A 430 37.67 -37.20 -18.94
N THR A 431 38.16 -37.95 -19.93
CA THR A 431 38.21 -39.42 -19.89
C THR A 431 39.63 -39.95 -20.02
N CYS A 432 39.98 -40.88 -19.13
CA CYS A 432 41.24 -41.60 -19.19
C CYS A 432 41.22 -42.63 -20.33
N GLN A 433 42.21 -42.53 -21.20
CA GLN A 433 42.39 -43.37 -22.38
C GLN A 433 43.77 -44.04 -22.34
N ILE A 434 43.81 -45.35 -22.61
CA ILE A 434 45.06 -46.10 -22.73
C ILE A 434 45.71 -45.79 -24.08
N THR A 435 46.91 -45.21 -24.08
CA THR A 435 47.65 -44.89 -25.31
C THR A 435 48.69 -45.93 -25.68
N THR A 436 49.29 -46.59 -24.69
CA THR A 436 50.29 -47.64 -24.91
C THR A 436 50.21 -48.72 -23.83
N CYS A 437 50.21 -49.98 -24.26
CA CYS A 437 50.33 -51.15 -23.39
C CYS A 437 51.80 -51.55 -23.17
N ASN A 438 52.09 -52.20 -22.04
CA ASN A 438 53.39 -52.83 -21.82
C ASN A 438 53.66 -53.88 -22.92
N GLY A 439 54.94 -54.03 -23.31
CA GLY A 439 55.33 -54.99 -24.35
C GLY A 439 54.85 -56.42 -24.04
N GLY A 440 54.20 -57.05 -25.01
CA GLY A 440 53.55 -58.36 -24.85
C GLY A 440 52.09 -58.30 -24.40
N TYR A 441 51.50 -57.11 -24.26
CA TYR A 441 50.08 -56.90 -23.94
C TYR A 441 49.40 -55.98 -24.94
N ALA A 442 48.10 -56.20 -25.15
CA ALA A 442 47.21 -55.36 -25.93
C ALA A 442 45.91 -55.11 -25.15
N ASN A 443 45.38 -53.90 -25.27
CA ASN A 443 44.01 -53.58 -24.96
C ASN A 443 43.18 -53.93 -26.19
N ILE A 444 42.45 -55.04 -26.15
CA ILE A 444 41.76 -55.57 -27.33
C ILE A 444 40.34 -55.01 -27.40
N ASN A 445 39.61 -54.99 -26.29
CA ASN A 445 38.22 -54.53 -26.23
C ASN A 445 38.06 -52.99 -26.32
N GLY A 446 39.13 -52.22 -26.15
CA GLY A 446 39.15 -50.76 -26.13
C GLY A 446 38.68 -50.14 -24.80
N ALA A 447 38.41 -50.94 -23.77
CA ALA A 447 37.98 -50.45 -22.47
C ALA A 447 39.20 -50.03 -21.64
N SER A 448 39.10 -48.87 -21.00
CA SER A 448 40.22 -48.34 -20.20
C SER A 448 40.22 -48.81 -18.74
N ALA A 449 39.14 -49.42 -18.26
CA ALA A 449 38.96 -49.76 -16.84
C ALA A 449 39.60 -51.10 -16.42
N ASP A 450 39.74 -52.05 -17.35
CA ASP A 450 40.34 -53.37 -17.20
C ASP A 450 41.79 -53.46 -17.71
N GLY A 451 42.24 -52.46 -18.48
CA GLY A 451 43.65 -52.25 -18.81
C GLY A 451 44.07 -52.84 -20.16
N CYS A 452 45.30 -53.33 -20.22
CA CYS A 452 45.81 -54.12 -21.34
C CYS A 452 45.69 -55.60 -20.94
N GLU A 453 44.51 -56.14 -21.23
CA GLU A 453 43.96 -57.35 -20.65
C GLU A 453 44.39 -58.62 -21.39
N CYS A 454 44.86 -58.49 -22.64
CA CYS A 454 45.29 -59.61 -23.46
C CYS A 454 46.80 -59.68 -23.65
N VAL A 455 47.42 -60.79 -23.21
CA VAL A 455 48.76 -61.18 -23.67
C VAL A 455 48.72 -61.41 -25.19
N THR A 456 49.60 -60.73 -25.93
CA THR A 456 49.80 -60.86 -27.40
C THR A 456 50.56 -62.14 -27.74
N ASP A 457 50.58 -62.53 -29.01
CA ASP A 457 51.45 -63.61 -29.46
C ASP A 457 52.61 -63.12 -30.35
N SER A 458 53.07 -63.96 -31.26
CA SER A 458 54.23 -63.72 -32.14
C SER A 458 54.01 -64.23 -33.56
N TRP A 459 52.76 -64.55 -33.90
CA TRP A 459 52.37 -64.86 -35.27
C TRP A 459 52.46 -63.61 -36.13
N ALA A 460 52.68 -63.84 -37.42
CA ALA A 460 52.88 -62.75 -38.35
C ALA A 460 51.54 -62.10 -38.70
N THR A 461 51.42 -60.78 -38.53
CA THR A 461 50.21 -60.04 -38.89
C THR A 461 50.01 -59.83 -40.40
N SER A 462 50.93 -60.38 -41.23
CA SER A 462 50.85 -60.34 -42.69
C SER A 462 51.45 -61.59 -43.36
N CYS A 463 50.92 -61.93 -44.54
CA CYS A 463 51.24 -63.19 -45.23
C CYS A 463 52.71 -63.37 -45.61
N SER A 464 53.42 -62.30 -45.97
CA SER A 464 54.78 -62.36 -46.52
C SER A 464 55.83 -62.80 -45.49
N VAL A 465 55.61 -62.46 -44.22
CA VAL A 465 56.48 -62.82 -43.07
C VAL A 465 55.92 -63.99 -42.25
N ALA A 466 54.86 -64.64 -42.72
CA ALA A 466 54.25 -65.80 -42.08
C ALA A 466 55.24 -66.97 -41.90
N GLY A 467 55.35 -67.46 -40.67
CA GLY A 467 56.11 -68.64 -40.33
C GLY A 467 55.66 -69.88 -41.12
N SER A 468 56.52 -70.88 -41.21
CA SER A 468 56.25 -72.12 -41.94
C SER A 468 56.33 -73.34 -41.03
N VAL A 469 55.31 -74.18 -41.08
CA VAL A 469 55.18 -75.40 -40.26
C VAL A 469 54.94 -76.59 -41.18
N ALA A 470 55.74 -77.64 -41.01
CA ALA A 470 55.59 -78.87 -41.79
C ALA A 470 54.46 -79.74 -41.22
N VAL A 471 53.64 -80.34 -42.09
CA VAL A 471 52.59 -81.29 -41.75
C VAL A 471 52.92 -82.63 -42.44
N PRO A 472 53.66 -83.54 -41.76
CA PRO A 472 54.06 -84.83 -42.31
C PRO A 472 52.86 -85.69 -42.72
N LEU A 473 53.06 -86.61 -43.65
CA LEU A 473 52.03 -87.55 -44.08
C LEU A 473 51.63 -88.47 -42.90
N GLY A 474 50.34 -88.60 -42.64
CA GLY A 474 49.78 -89.22 -41.42
C GLY A 474 49.85 -88.33 -40.16
N GLY A 475 50.41 -87.13 -40.26
CA GLY A 475 50.63 -86.20 -39.16
C GLY A 475 49.48 -85.22 -38.92
N THR A 476 49.53 -84.57 -37.76
CA THR A 476 48.67 -83.44 -37.40
C THR A 476 49.51 -82.41 -36.66
N THR A 477 49.23 -81.12 -36.90
CA THR A 477 49.92 -80.01 -36.25
C THR A 477 48.90 -78.93 -35.89
N THR A 478 49.06 -78.34 -34.71
CA THR A 478 48.14 -77.35 -34.17
C THR A 478 48.88 -76.05 -33.88
N MET A 479 48.25 -74.93 -34.22
CA MET A 479 48.62 -73.59 -33.78
C MET A 479 47.50 -73.01 -32.93
N SER A 480 47.84 -72.21 -31.93
CA SER A 480 46.89 -71.38 -31.18
C SER A 480 47.46 -69.96 -31.11
N GLY A 481 46.58 -68.96 -31.06
CA GLY A 481 46.95 -67.55 -31.06
C GLY A 481 45.78 -66.64 -30.73
N LYS A 482 46.01 -65.33 -30.85
CA LYS A 482 45.03 -64.25 -30.67
C LYS A 482 45.38 -63.07 -31.58
N VAL A 483 44.42 -62.68 -32.41
CA VAL A 483 44.55 -61.47 -33.22
C VAL A 483 44.49 -60.23 -32.31
N GLU A 484 45.55 -59.43 -32.22
CA GLU A 484 45.68 -58.33 -31.23
C GLU A 484 44.80 -57.09 -31.49
N THR A 485 44.21 -56.97 -32.68
CA THR A 485 43.41 -55.78 -33.05
C THR A 485 42.06 -56.16 -33.64
N ALA A 486 41.06 -55.30 -33.49
CA ALA A 486 39.69 -55.55 -33.96
C ALA A 486 39.59 -55.86 -35.47
N SER A 487 40.52 -55.36 -36.28
CA SER A 487 40.62 -55.58 -37.73
C SER A 487 41.86 -56.38 -38.16
N GLY A 488 42.61 -56.93 -37.19
CA GLY A 488 43.85 -57.65 -37.44
C GLY A 488 43.67 -59.02 -38.09
N SER A 489 44.79 -59.68 -38.38
CA SER A 489 44.80 -61.08 -38.78
C SER A 489 46.18 -61.71 -38.65
N ASP A 490 46.22 -62.96 -38.21
CA ASP A 490 47.44 -63.73 -38.00
C ASP A 490 47.64 -64.70 -39.16
N TRP A 491 48.89 -64.91 -39.56
CA TRP A 491 49.24 -65.68 -40.74
C TRP A 491 50.22 -66.81 -40.43
N LEU A 492 49.91 -68.00 -40.95
CA LEU A 492 50.80 -69.15 -40.95
C LEU A 492 50.85 -69.83 -42.32
N THR A 493 51.96 -70.49 -42.61
CA THR A 493 52.12 -71.36 -43.78
C THR A 493 52.18 -72.81 -43.33
N PHE A 494 51.27 -73.66 -43.81
CA PHE A 494 51.38 -75.11 -43.65
C PHE A 494 51.98 -75.74 -44.91
N ASN A 495 53.04 -76.53 -44.72
CA ASN A 495 53.73 -77.27 -45.78
C ASN A 495 53.43 -78.77 -45.62
N PHE A 496 52.54 -79.29 -46.45
CA PHE A 496 52.11 -80.68 -46.45
C PHE A 496 53.13 -81.56 -47.18
N THR A 497 53.49 -82.70 -46.60
CA THR A 497 54.19 -83.77 -47.33
C THR A 497 53.22 -84.41 -48.32
N VAL A 498 53.46 -84.18 -49.62
CA VAL A 498 52.62 -84.73 -50.71
C VAL A 498 53.12 -86.13 -51.10
N PRO A 499 52.26 -87.17 -51.06
CA PRO A 499 52.62 -88.51 -51.53
C PRO A 499 52.53 -88.61 -53.06
N ASN A 500 53.07 -89.69 -53.61
CA ASN A 500 53.05 -89.97 -55.05
C ASN A 500 51.63 -89.96 -55.65
N VAL A 501 51.53 -89.58 -56.92
CA VAL A 501 50.28 -89.66 -57.71
C VAL A 501 49.71 -91.08 -57.65
N GLY A 502 48.38 -91.21 -57.54
CA GLY A 502 47.69 -92.48 -57.33
C GLY A 502 47.67 -92.99 -55.88
N GLN A 503 48.47 -92.44 -54.96
CA GLN A 503 48.26 -92.63 -53.52
C GLN A 503 47.21 -91.63 -53.01
N PRO A 504 46.32 -92.03 -52.09
CA PRO A 504 45.33 -91.12 -51.54
C PRO A 504 46.04 -90.03 -50.71
N TYR A 505 45.51 -88.81 -50.76
CA TYR A 505 46.10 -87.63 -50.14
C TYR A 505 44.99 -86.67 -49.71
N ARG A 506 44.94 -86.36 -48.40
CA ARG A 506 43.86 -85.57 -47.79
C ARG A 506 44.42 -84.49 -46.87
N PRO A 507 44.92 -83.37 -47.42
CA PRO A 507 45.27 -82.21 -46.62
C PRO A 507 44.01 -81.55 -46.10
N LYS A 508 44.00 -81.25 -44.79
CA LYS A 508 42.91 -80.60 -44.08
C LYS A 508 43.47 -79.52 -43.18
N VAL A 509 42.79 -78.39 -43.07
CA VAL A 509 43.04 -77.31 -42.11
C VAL A 509 41.70 -76.94 -41.47
N GLN A 510 41.62 -76.94 -40.15
CA GLN A 510 40.37 -76.69 -39.43
C GLN A 510 40.60 -75.69 -38.30
N LEU A 511 39.77 -74.65 -38.23
CA LEU A 511 39.63 -73.77 -37.08
C LEU A 511 38.86 -74.55 -35.99
N THR A 512 39.60 -75.30 -35.17
CA THR A 512 39.08 -76.21 -34.14
C THR A 512 38.61 -75.48 -32.90
N ASP A 513 39.16 -74.31 -32.60
CA ASP A 513 38.57 -73.32 -31.70
C ASP A 513 38.45 -71.98 -32.43
N SER A 514 37.23 -71.45 -32.48
CA SER A 514 36.89 -70.16 -33.09
C SER A 514 36.66 -69.05 -32.06
N GLY A 515 36.99 -69.28 -30.79
CA GLY A 515 36.81 -68.34 -29.69
C GLY A 515 35.34 -67.98 -29.46
N GLY A 516 34.45 -68.98 -29.54
CA GLY A 516 32.99 -68.75 -29.50
C GLY A 516 32.44 -68.08 -30.77
N GLY A 517 33.11 -68.21 -31.92
CA GLY A 517 32.72 -67.58 -33.17
C GLY A 517 33.31 -66.18 -33.40
N GLN A 518 34.25 -65.74 -32.57
CA GLN A 518 34.99 -64.48 -32.75
C GLN A 518 35.99 -64.51 -33.91
N TYR A 519 36.42 -65.68 -34.37
CA TYR A 519 37.42 -65.83 -35.43
C TYR A 519 36.86 -66.48 -36.70
N ARG A 520 37.47 -66.16 -37.84
CA ARG A 520 37.29 -66.82 -39.15
C ARG A 520 38.65 -67.14 -39.74
N MET A 521 38.65 -68.06 -40.70
CA MET A 521 39.86 -68.54 -41.35
C MET A 521 39.71 -68.51 -42.87
N ASP A 522 40.71 -67.96 -43.55
CA ASP A 522 40.93 -68.10 -44.99
C ASP A 522 42.11 -69.05 -45.22
N VAL A 523 42.03 -69.91 -46.23
CA VAL A 523 43.09 -70.82 -46.67
C VAL A 523 43.35 -70.58 -48.15
N MET A 524 44.56 -70.12 -48.47
CA MET A 524 44.97 -69.58 -49.76
C MET A 524 46.21 -70.29 -50.31
N VAL A 525 46.40 -70.30 -51.63
CA VAL A 525 47.61 -70.86 -52.25
C VAL A 525 48.79 -69.88 -52.27
N ASN A 526 48.51 -68.58 -52.11
CA ASN A 526 49.51 -67.51 -52.17
C ASN A 526 49.07 -66.28 -51.36
N CYS A 527 49.96 -65.30 -51.23
CA CYS A 527 49.69 -64.04 -50.52
C CYS A 527 48.87 -63.02 -51.34
N ALA A 528 48.42 -63.34 -52.55
CA ALA A 528 47.60 -62.47 -53.38
C ALA A 528 46.08 -62.66 -53.14
N GLY A 529 45.70 -63.38 -52.08
CA GLY A 529 44.30 -63.65 -51.74
C GLY A 529 43.65 -64.78 -52.55
N GLN A 530 44.41 -65.52 -53.36
CA GLN A 530 43.86 -66.62 -54.14
C GLN A 530 43.55 -67.81 -53.23
N ALA A 531 42.27 -68.11 -53.07
CA ALA A 531 41.76 -69.22 -52.27
C ALA A 531 42.31 -70.59 -52.71
N ALA A 532 42.50 -71.50 -51.75
CA ALA A 532 42.97 -72.87 -51.98
C ALA A 532 41.84 -73.82 -52.43
N GLY A 533 40.99 -73.39 -53.37
CA GLY A 533 39.86 -74.18 -53.85
C GLY A 533 40.13 -74.96 -55.14
N CYS A 534 39.39 -76.06 -55.32
CA CYS A 534 39.34 -76.81 -56.59
C CYS A 534 38.09 -76.48 -57.44
N SER A 535 37.07 -75.81 -56.87
CA SER A 535 35.83 -75.47 -57.58
C SER A 535 35.87 -74.08 -58.20
N THR A 536 35.56 -73.98 -59.50
CA THR A 536 35.33 -72.70 -60.21
C THR A 536 33.91 -72.16 -60.05
N THR A 537 33.03 -72.89 -59.35
CA THR A 537 31.67 -72.47 -59.00
C THR A 537 31.53 -72.37 -57.49
N GLY A 538 31.24 -71.16 -56.99
CA GLY A 538 31.18 -70.82 -55.57
C GLY A 538 30.00 -71.47 -54.82
N GLY A 539 30.09 -72.77 -54.57
CA GLY A 539 29.26 -73.47 -53.60
C GLY A 539 29.65 -73.12 -52.16
N GLY A 540 28.69 -73.21 -51.24
CA GLY A 540 28.90 -72.95 -49.81
C GLY A 540 29.54 -74.11 -49.05
N ASN A 541 30.54 -74.79 -49.63
CA ASN A 541 31.24 -75.91 -49.03
C ASN A 541 32.66 -75.52 -48.56
N ASN A 542 33.24 -76.40 -47.73
CA ASN A 542 34.59 -76.32 -47.15
C ASN A 542 35.74 -76.23 -48.18
N GLU A 543 35.45 -76.46 -49.46
CA GLU A 543 36.42 -76.42 -50.55
C GLU A 543 36.74 -75.01 -51.05
N ASN A 544 35.93 -73.98 -50.70
CA ASN A 544 36.09 -72.64 -51.28
C ASN A 544 37.28 -71.83 -50.72
N GLY A 545 37.86 -72.25 -49.59
CA GLY A 545 39.04 -71.64 -48.96
C GLY A 545 38.86 -70.23 -48.37
N ILE A 546 37.67 -69.62 -48.37
CA ILE A 546 37.46 -68.25 -47.86
C ILE A 546 36.32 -68.23 -46.85
N ASN A 547 36.54 -67.62 -45.69
CA ASN A 547 35.58 -67.56 -44.58
C ASN A 547 35.08 -68.95 -44.16
N VAL A 548 36.00 -69.90 -43.99
CA VAL A 548 35.73 -71.30 -43.65
C VAL A 548 36.11 -71.63 -42.21
N SER A 549 35.38 -72.56 -41.58
CA SER A 549 35.81 -73.19 -40.32
C SER A 549 36.61 -74.47 -40.56
N THR A 550 36.44 -75.09 -41.73
CA THR A 550 37.19 -76.26 -42.20
C THR A 550 37.49 -76.06 -43.68
N TRP A 551 38.73 -76.31 -44.06
CA TRP A 551 39.18 -76.49 -45.42
C TRP A 551 39.73 -77.91 -45.56
N GLU A 552 39.33 -78.63 -46.60
CA GLU A 552 39.93 -79.92 -46.93
C GLU A 552 39.91 -80.16 -48.44
N GLN A 553 40.85 -80.96 -48.91
CA GLN A 553 40.84 -81.49 -50.26
C GLN A 553 41.02 -83.00 -50.22
N ASN A 554 40.43 -83.72 -51.17
CA ASN A 554 40.41 -85.18 -51.18
C ASN A 554 40.87 -85.71 -52.53
N TYR A 555 42.16 -85.97 -52.64
CA TYR A 555 42.77 -86.63 -53.80
C TYR A 555 42.60 -88.15 -53.64
N GLY A 556 41.37 -88.62 -53.85
CA GLY A 556 41.07 -90.04 -53.95
C GLY A 556 41.51 -90.61 -55.30
N GLY A 557 41.98 -91.86 -55.32
CA GLY A 557 42.43 -92.54 -56.53
C GLY A 557 41.42 -92.48 -57.68
N TYR A 558 41.94 -92.31 -58.89
CA TYR A 558 41.23 -92.02 -60.15
C TYR A 558 39.78 -92.49 -60.24
N THR A 559 38.83 -91.56 -60.13
CA THR A 559 37.43 -91.76 -60.53
C THR A 559 36.96 -90.55 -61.35
N GLY A 560 36.61 -90.79 -62.62
CA GLY A 560 36.11 -89.75 -63.51
C GLY A 560 34.66 -89.38 -63.18
N GLY A 561 34.46 -88.29 -62.45
CA GLY A 561 33.17 -87.75 -62.06
C GLY A 561 33.30 -86.32 -61.55
N PRO A 562 32.18 -85.60 -61.30
CA PRO A 562 32.16 -84.18 -60.96
C PRO A 562 32.56 -83.88 -59.50
N ASN A 563 33.55 -84.59 -58.96
CA ASN A 563 34.19 -84.29 -57.68
C ASN A 563 35.46 -83.47 -57.94
N CYS A 564 35.68 -82.41 -57.16
CA CYS A 564 36.43 -81.23 -57.59
C CYS A 564 37.96 -81.39 -57.69
N CYS A 565 38.61 -82.25 -56.90
CA CYS A 565 40.06 -82.43 -56.93
C CYS A 565 40.43 -83.84 -57.45
N THR A 566 40.97 -83.93 -58.66
CA THR A 566 41.50 -85.18 -59.23
C THR A 566 43.04 -85.14 -59.26
N ASP A 567 43.70 -86.25 -59.59
CA ASP A 567 45.16 -86.27 -59.81
C ASP A 567 45.65 -85.41 -61.00
N TYR A 568 44.73 -84.82 -61.78
CA TYR A 568 45.05 -83.77 -62.77
C TYR A 568 45.01 -82.34 -62.20
N THR A 569 44.48 -82.15 -60.99
CA THR A 569 44.57 -80.87 -60.27
C THR A 569 45.87 -80.79 -59.46
N PRO A 570 46.60 -79.66 -59.43
CA PRO A 570 47.83 -79.54 -58.67
C PRO A 570 47.61 -79.86 -57.18
N ARG A 571 48.31 -80.90 -56.68
CA ARG A 571 48.31 -81.30 -55.27
C ARG A 571 48.85 -80.16 -54.40
N GLN A 572 48.06 -79.65 -53.47
CA GLN A 572 48.43 -78.50 -52.63
C GLN A 572 49.53 -78.87 -51.62
N SER A 573 50.80 -78.64 -51.97
CA SER A 573 51.94 -78.86 -51.07
C SER A 573 52.07 -77.80 -49.99
N THR A 574 51.54 -76.61 -50.21
CA THR A 574 51.68 -75.44 -49.34
C THR A 574 50.41 -74.62 -49.35
N VAL A 575 49.92 -74.24 -48.18
CA VAL A 575 48.82 -73.27 -48.03
C VAL A 575 49.20 -72.15 -47.05
N ARG A 576 48.72 -70.95 -47.34
CA ARG A 576 48.76 -69.76 -46.46
C ARG A 576 47.42 -69.68 -45.75
N VAL A 577 47.45 -69.76 -44.42
CA VAL A 577 46.28 -69.64 -43.56
C VAL A 577 46.30 -68.25 -42.95
N ARG A 578 45.17 -67.55 -43.04
CA ARG A 578 44.90 -66.30 -42.35
C ARG A 578 43.78 -66.53 -41.33
N VAL A 579 44.04 -66.28 -40.06
CA VAL A 579 42.99 -66.22 -39.04
C VAL A 579 42.72 -64.74 -38.74
N TYR A 580 41.45 -64.34 -38.73
CA TYR A 580 41.07 -62.94 -38.54
C TYR A 580 39.81 -62.83 -37.69
N ARG A 581 39.59 -61.65 -37.09
CA ARG A 581 38.40 -61.42 -36.27
C ARG A 581 37.15 -61.26 -37.13
N ALA A 582 36.07 -61.90 -36.70
CA ALA A 582 34.72 -61.62 -37.15
C ALA A 582 34.21 -60.33 -36.49
N SER A 583 33.13 -59.75 -37.05
CA SER A 583 32.49 -58.57 -36.47
C SER A 583 31.95 -58.86 -35.06
N GLY A 584 32.27 -57.96 -34.12
CA GLY A 584 31.88 -58.04 -32.71
C GLY A 584 32.85 -57.25 -31.82
N VAL A 585 32.53 -57.14 -30.52
CA VAL A 585 33.51 -56.65 -29.54
C VAL A 585 34.56 -57.76 -29.33
N PRO A 586 35.84 -57.50 -29.62
CA PRO A 586 36.87 -58.52 -29.55
C PRO A 586 37.24 -58.81 -28.09
N THR A 587 37.68 -60.05 -27.80
CA THR A 587 38.13 -60.47 -26.46
C THR A 587 39.47 -61.20 -26.52
N CYS A 588 40.07 -61.45 -25.35
CA CYS A 588 41.29 -62.28 -25.21
C CYS A 588 41.11 -63.78 -25.46
N THR A 589 39.96 -64.24 -25.94
CA THR A 589 39.74 -65.66 -26.24
C THR A 589 40.72 -66.12 -27.32
N ASN A 590 41.37 -67.26 -27.13
CA ASN A 590 42.26 -67.85 -28.15
C ASN A 590 41.44 -68.34 -29.36
N TYR A 591 42.10 -68.46 -30.51
CA TYR A 591 41.71 -69.43 -31.53
C TYR A 591 42.66 -70.63 -31.53
N THR A 592 42.24 -71.70 -32.18
CA THR A 592 43.09 -72.86 -32.47
C THR A 592 42.83 -73.34 -33.90
N VAL A 593 43.89 -73.48 -34.69
CA VAL A 593 43.84 -74.08 -36.04
C VAL A 593 44.66 -75.36 -36.04
N THR A 594 44.07 -76.43 -36.57
CA THR A 594 44.67 -77.76 -36.67
C THR A 594 44.78 -78.14 -38.15
N ALA A 595 46.00 -78.40 -38.61
CA ALA A 595 46.28 -78.96 -39.93
C ALA A 595 46.57 -80.47 -39.81
N THR A 596 45.92 -81.27 -40.64
CA THR A 596 46.04 -82.74 -40.67
C THR A 596 46.32 -83.18 -42.09
N ASN A 597 47.19 -84.17 -42.26
CA ASN A 597 47.56 -84.74 -43.55
C ASN A 597 47.25 -86.24 -43.55
N THR A 598 46.01 -86.62 -43.83
CA THR A 598 45.62 -88.03 -43.84
C THR A 598 45.98 -88.72 -45.16
N ASN A 599 46.33 -90.00 -45.04
CA ASN A 599 46.29 -90.97 -46.15
C ASN A 599 44.82 -91.28 -46.49
#